data_AF-A0A522EZR7-F1
#
_entry.id   AF-A0A522EZR7-F1
#
_cell.length_a   1.000
_cell.length_b   1.000
_cell.length_c   1.000
_cell.angle_alpha   90.00
_cell.angle_beta   90.00
_cell.angle_gamma   90.00
#
_symmetry.space_group_name_H-M   'P 1'
#
loop_
_entity.id
_entity.type
_entity.pdbx_description
1 polymer ?
#
loop_
_entity_poly.entity_id
_entity_poly.type
_entity_poly.pdbx_seq_one_letter_code
_entity_poly.pdbx_strand_id
1 'polypeptide(L)'
;MKTKLLIAFLILCGISNNQVNAQISFEKFYGGANRDDGFSVKQTSDSGYIILGTTVTNIPDIGSLYVIRTDKFGDTLWTKMYGDSLTYVWGNGFHIEESSNKSFLLFGSLNEKMAFMKIDSLGNILWTKIYSDGTCGWSFMQTKDKGFILSGGY
;
A
#
# COMPACT_ATOMS: atom_id res chain seq x y z
N MET A 1 -50.09 44.72 -8.28
CA MET A 1 -49.73 43.77 -7.20
C MET A 1 -48.94 42.59 -7.76
N LYS A 2 -47.61 42.71 -7.97
CA LYS A 2 -46.70 41.56 -8.21
C LYS A 2 -45.24 42.02 -8.01
N THR A 3 -44.74 42.06 -6.77
CA THR A 3 -43.28 42.18 -6.50
C THR A 3 -42.95 41.98 -5.01
N LYS A 4 -43.25 40.80 -4.46
CA LYS A 4 -42.69 40.38 -3.15
C LYS A 4 -42.53 38.86 -3.11
N LEU A 5 -41.58 38.32 -3.87
CA LEU A 5 -41.10 36.94 -3.67
C LEU A 5 -39.68 36.77 -4.23
N LEU A 6 -38.71 37.53 -3.70
CA LEU A 6 -37.30 37.34 -4.07
C LEU A 6 -36.32 37.62 -2.91
N ILE A 7 -36.73 37.41 -1.65
CA ILE A 7 -35.86 37.63 -0.48
C ILE A 7 -35.67 36.35 0.36
N ALA A 8 -36.41 35.28 0.11
CA ALA A 8 -36.28 34.04 0.90
C ALA A 8 -35.12 33.10 0.47
N PHE A 9 -34.43 33.37 -0.65
CA PHE A 9 -33.39 32.46 -1.17
C PHE A 9 -31.94 32.85 -0.84
N LEU A 10 -31.72 34.00 -0.21
CA LEU A 10 -30.36 34.50 0.11
C LEU A 10 -29.90 34.25 1.55
N ILE A 11 -30.70 33.56 2.38
CA ILE A 11 -30.31 33.23 3.77
C ILE A 11 -29.77 31.79 3.89
N LEU A 12 -29.88 30.95 2.84
CA LEU A 12 -29.41 29.55 2.93
C LEU A 12 -27.96 29.31 2.47
N CYS A 13 -27.22 30.34 2.03
CA CYS A 13 -25.84 30.19 1.53
C CYS A 13 -24.78 30.81 2.45
N GLY A 14 -25.18 31.38 3.59
CA GLY A 14 -24.33 32.30 4.37
C GLY A 14 -23.57 31.72 5.56
N ILE A 15 -23.82 30.47 5.98
CA ILE A 15 -23.09 29.88 7.12
C ILE A 15 -22.80 28.41 6.86
N SER A 16 -21.74 28.15 6.11
CA SER A 16 -20.88 27.04 6.47
C SER A 16 -19.46 27.39 6.09
N ASN A 17 -18.79 28.12 6.98
CA ASN A 17 -17.33 27.98 7.11
C ASN A 17 -17.07 26.57 7.63
N ASN A 18 -17.29 25.55 6.78
CA ASN A 18 -16.80 24.21 7.04
C ASN A 18 -15.30 24.27 6.81
N GLN A 19 -14.58 24.72 7.83
CA GLN A 19 -13.19 24.38 8.01
C GLN A 19 -13.16 22.86 8.12
N VAL A 20 -12.94 22.18 6.99
CA VAL A 20 -12.67 20.74 7.00
C VAL A 20 -11.26 20.62 7.55
N ASN A 21 -11.15 20.63 8.88
CA ASN A 21 -9.92 20.25 9.53
C ASN A 21 -9.66 18.79 9.15
N ALA A 22 -8.42 18.48 8.77
CA ALA A 22 -8.02 17.09 8.61
C ALA A 22 -8.22 16.40 9.98
N GLN A 23 -9.23 15.56 10.07
CA GLN A 23 -9.50 14.78 11.27
C GLN A 23 -8.83 13.41 11.10
N ILE A 24 -7.90 13.10 11.99
CA ILE A 24 -7.33 11.76 12.09
C ILE A 24 -8.45 10.81 12.54
N SER A 25 -8.81 9.85 11.69
CA SER A 25 -9.82 8.83 12.03
C SER A 25 -9.26 7.78 12.98
N PHE A 26 -7.99 7.41 12.80
CA PHE A 26 -7.20 6.58 13.71
C PHE A 26 -5.70 6.77 13.44
N GLU A 27 -4.89 6.42 14.43
CA GLU A 27 -3.45 6.27 14.32
C GLU A 27 -3.05 4.91 14.91
N LYS A 28 -2.19 4.18 14.22
CA LYS A 28 -1.71 2.85 14.61
C LYS A 28 -0.24 2.70 14.23
N PHE A 29 0.50 2.00 15.08
CA PHE A 29 1.90 1.67 14.85
C PHE A 29 2.00 0.19 14.47
N TYR A 30 2.70 -0.10 13.40
CA TYR A 30 2.94 -1.46 12.93
C TYR A 30 4.45 -1.67 12.79
N GLY A 31 4.94 -2.80 13.30
CA GLY A 31 6.36 -3.09 13.39
C GLY A 31 6.75 -3.64 14.75
N GLY A 32 8.04 -3.82 14.98
CA GLY A 32 8.63 -4.36 16.20
C GLY A 32 9.80 -3.52 16.73
N ALA A 33 10.73 -4.18 17.42
CA ALA A 33 11.90 -3.53 18.00
C ALA A 33 13.04 -3.29 17.00
N ASN A 34 12.94 -3.88 15.80
CA ASN A 34 13.93 -3.77 14.75
C ASN A 34 13.54 -2.67 13.74
N ARG A 35 14.40 -2.44 12.74
CA ARG A 35 14.07 -1.53 11.65
C ARG A 35 12.93 -2.10 10.80
N ASP A 36 11.86 -1.33 10.68
CA ASP A 36 10.74 -1.59 9.79
C ASP A 36 10.55 -0.37 8.89
N ASP A 37 10.49 -0.59 7.57
CA ASP A 37 10.27 0.47 6.58
C ASP A 37 8.93 0.24 5.88
N GLY A 38 8.04 1.24 5.90
CA GLY A 38 6.79 1.21 5.15
C GLY A 38 6.96 1.85 3.77
N PHE A 39 6.57 1.16 2.71
CA PHE A 39 6.74 1.64 1.33
C PHE A 39 5.44 1.98 0.63
N SER A 40 4.37 1.22 0.88
CA SER A 40 3.10 1.40 0.19
C SER A 40 1.92 1.08 1.09
N VAL A 41 0.86 1.86 0.95
CA VAL A 41 -0.43 1.61 1.58
C VAL A 41 -1.53 1.78 0.55
N LYS A 42 -2.50 0.86 0.55
CA LYS A 42 -3.68 0.93 -0.31
C LYS A 42 -4.93 0.63 0.52
N GLN A 43 -5.91 1.52 0.44
CA GLN A 43 -7.24 1.21 0.97
C GLN A 43 -7.87 0.12 0.10
N THR A 44 -8.47 -0.87 0.75
CA THR A 44 -9.08 -2.01 0.08
C THR A 44 -10.57 -1.80 -0.16
N SER A 45 -11.14 -2.60 -1.07
CA SER A 45 -12.56 -2.54 -1.45
C SER A 45 -13.56 -2.72 -0.29
N ASP A 46 -13.14 -3.33 0.81
CA ASP A 46 -13.92 -3.49 2.05
C ASP A 46 -13.60 -2.41 3.11
N SER A 47 -13.01 -1.29 2.69
CA SER A 47 -12.64 -0.12 3.52
C SER A 47 -11.49 -0.35 4.51
N GLY A 48 -10.90 -1.54 4.57
CA GLY A 48 -9.66 -1.78 5.30
C GLY A 48 -8.43 -1.25 4.56
N TYR A 49 -7.24 -1.65 5.02
CA TYR A 49 -5.98 -1.28 4.39
C TYR A 49 -5.07 -2.49 4.18
N ILE A 50 -4.26 -2.44 3.12
CA ILE A 50 -3.13 -3.33 2.91
C ILE A 50 -1.86 -2.46 2.88
N ILE A 51 -0.86 -2.86 3.66
CA ILE A 51 0.40 -2.14 3.84
C ILE A 51 1.52 -3.08 3.43
N LEU A 52 2.47 -2.58 2.66
CA LEU A 52 3.66 -3.28 2.21
C LEU A 52 4.88 -2.50 2.69
N GLY A 53 5.77 -3.23 3.34
CA GLY A 53 7.01 -2.74 3.89
C GLY A 53 8.08 -3.82 3.89
N THR A 54 9.15 -3.55 4.60
CA THR A 54 10.17 -4.54 4.96
C THR A 54 10.39 -4.53 6.45
N THR A 55 10.71 -5.69 7.00
CA THR A 55 11.16 -5.85 8.39
C THR A 55 12.53 -6.51 8.38
N VAL A 56 13.47 -5.99 9.15
CA VAL A 56 14.81 -6.60 9.26
C VAL A 56 14.89 -7.58 10.42
N THR A 57 15.68 -8.62 10.21
CA THR A 57 16.08 -9.54 11.29
C THR A 57 17.13 -8.88 12.17
N ASN A 58 17.64 -9.61 13.17
CA ASN A 58 18.75 -9.14 14.01
C ASN A 58 20.09 -8.99 13.24
N ILE A 59 20.12 -9.38 11.96
CA ILE A 59 21.27 -9.18 11.07
C ILE A 59 20.99 -7.95 10.20
N PRO A 60 21.89 -6.95 10.17
CA PRO A 60 21.74 -5.76 9.33
C PRO A 60 21.49 -6.12 7.86
N ASP A 61 20.61 -5.36 7.22
CA ASP A 61 20.28 -5.42 5.78
C ASP A 61 19.65 -6.73 5.28
N ILE A 62 19.45 -7.70 6.17
CA ILE A 62 18.73 -8.94 5.90
C ILE A 62 17.30 -8.81 6.43
N GLY A 63 16.35 -8.80 5.51
CA GLY A 63 14.94 -8.60 5.84
C GLY A 63 13.98 -9.46 5.04
N SER A 64 12.71 -9.31 5.35
CA SER A 64 11.61 -9.95 4.63
C SER A 64 10.59 -8.89 4.22
N LEU A 65 9.86 -9.15 3.13
CA LEU A 65 8.69 -8.35 2.80
C LEU A 65 7.69 -8.50 3.93
N TYR A 66 7.25 -7.38 4.47
CA TYR A 66 6.31 -7.32 5.57
C TYR A 66 4.99 -6.77 5.06
N VAL A 67 3.95 -7.61 5.08
CA VAL A 67 2.63 -7.26 4.56
C VAL A 67 1.63 -7.32 5.69
N ILE A 68 0.92 -6.22 5.88
CA ILE A 68 -0.06 -6.05 6.95
C ILE A 68 -1.42 -5.80 6.32
N ARG A 69 -2.42 -6.55 6.77
CA ARG A 69 -3.82 -6.33 6.44
C ARG A 69 -4.55 -5.83 7.67
N THR A 70 -5.34 -4.78 7.50
CA THR A 70 -6.11 -4.19 8.59
C THR A 70 -7.59 -4.10 8.22
N ASP A 71 -8.42 -3.93 9.23
CA ASP A 71 -9.78 -3.45 9.05
C ASP A 71 -9.78 -1.92 8.79
N LYS A 72 -11.00 -1.34 8.71
CA LYS A 72 -11.21 0.09 8.46
C LYS A 72 -10.78 1.02 9.60
N PHE A 73 -10.52 0.48 10.79
CA PHE A 73 -10.07 1.21 11.97
C PHE A 73 -8.56 1.03 12.23
N GLY A 74 -7.87 0.32 11.34
CA GLY A 74 -6.46 0.02 11.47
C GLY A 74 -6.17 -1.13 12.44
N ASP A 75 -7.16 -1.93 12.83
CA ASP A 75 -6.89 -3.13 13.61
C ASP A 75 -6.37 -4.23 12.69
N THR A 76 -5.26 -4.84 13.07
CA THR A 76 -4.58 -5.87 12.27
C THR A 76 -5.46 -7.11 12.15
N LEU A 77 -5.83 -7.45 10.92
CA LEU A 77 -6.48 -8.72 10.58
C LEU A 77 -5.46 -9.83 10.44
N TRP A 78 -4.35 -9.54 9.75
CA TRP A 78 -3.22 -10.45 9.65
C TRP A 78 -1.94 -9.73 9.25
N THR A 79 -0.83 -10.40 9.52
CA THR A 79 0.52 -10.01 9.10
C THR A 79 1.19 -11.21 8.45
N LYS A 80 1.90 -10.98 7.34
CA LYS A 80 2.66 -12.00 6.63
C LYS A 80 4.06 -11.48 6.31
N MET A 81 5.01 -12.41 6.37
CA MET A 81 6.36 -12.19 5.89
C MET A 81 6.59 -13.04 4.65
N TYR A 82 7.21 -12.45 3.62
CA TYR A 82 7.57 -13.16 2.40
C TYR A 82 9.02 -12.90 2.01
N GLY A 83 9.62 -13.88 1.33
CA GLY A 83 11.06 -13.93 1.10
C GLY A 83 11.75 -14.83 2.14
N ASP A 84 13.00 -15.19 1.86
CA ASP A 84 13.84 -15.88 2.84
C ASP A 84 14.53 -14.84 3.72
N SER A 85 14.92 -15.24 4.93
CA SER A 85 15.70 -14.42 5.87
C SER A 85 17.15 -14.23 5.41
N LEU A 86 17.42 -14.22 4.10
CA LEU A 86 18.70 -13.91 3.47
C LEU A 86 18.54 -12.85 2.39
N THR A 87 17.31 -12.35 2.20
CA THR A 87 17.03 -11.32 1.20
C THR A 87 17.56 -9.98 1.66
N TYR A 88 18.52 -9.46 0.89
CA TYR A 88 18.90 -8.06 0.95
C TYR A 88 17.73 -7.20 0.44
N VAL A 89 17.15 -6.42 1.33
CA VAL A 89 16.04 -5.52 1.03
C VAL A 89 16.56 -4.12 0.72
N TRP A 90 16.96 -3.94 -0.55
CA TRP A 90 17.29 -2.62 -1.10
C TRP A 90 16.29 -2.28 -2.20
N GLY A 91 15.63 -1.14 -2.06
CA GLY A 91 14.77 -0.61 -3.11
C GLY A 91 13.53 0.07 -2.58
N ASN A 92 13.20 1.21 -3.20
CA ASN A 92 11.98 1.97 -2.93
C ASN A 92 10.79 1.55 -3.82
N GLY A 93 10.99 0.53 -4.68
CA GLY A 93 10.06 0.18 -5.75
C GLY A 93 8.85 -0.64 -5.30
N PHE A 94 8.47 -0.66 -4.03
CA PHE A 94 7.38 -1.55 -3.58
C PHE A 94 5.99 -0.98 -3.90
N HIS A 95 5.13 -1.77 -4.55
CA HIS A 95 3.76 -1.36 -4.92
C HIS A 95 2.73 -2.45 -4.62
N ILE A 96 1.49 -2.04 -4.30
CA ILE A 96 0.35 -2.94 -4.09
C ILE A 96 -0.80 -2.58 -5.03
N GLU A 97 -1.30 -3.60 -5.74
CA GLU A 97 -2.51 -3.50 -6.55
C GLU A 97 -3.56 -4.52 -6.10
N GLU A 98 -4.69 -4.07 -5.54
CA GLU A 98 -5.87 -4.93 -5.33
C GLU A 98 -6.55 -5.21 -6.68
N SER A 99 -6.90 -6.47 -6.91
CA SER A 99 -7.65 -6.92 -8.08
C SER A 99 -9.14 -7.15 -7.76
N SER A 100 -9.95 -7.37 -8.79
CA SER A 100 -11.41 -7.55 -8.65
C SER A 100 -11.82 -8.73 -7.76
N ASN A 101 -10.94 -9.72 -7.55
CA ASN A 101 -11.19 -10.87 -6.67
C ASN A 101 -10.52 -10.73 -5.29
N LYS A 102 -10.19 -9.50 -4.86
CA LYS A 102 -9.53 -9.18 -3.57
C LYS A 102 -8.17 -9.85 -3.38
N SER A 103 -7.53 -10.29 -4.46
CA SER A 103 -6.11 -10.68 -4.43
C SER A 103 -5.24 -9.44 -4.64
N PHE A 104 -4.03 -9.48 -4.07
CA PHE A 104 -3.08 -8.39 -4.13
C PHE A 104 -1.89 -8.77 -4.99
N LEU A 105 -1.53 -7.90 -5.91
CA LEU A 105 -0.26 -7.97 -6.62
C LEU A 105 0.74 -7.06 -5.90
N LEU A 106 1.79 -7.68 -5.39
CA LEU A 106 2.94 -7.03 -4.78
C LEU A 106 4.06 -6.98 -5.81
N PHE A 107 4.74 -5.85 -5.87
CA PHE A 107 5.92 -5.68 -6.68
C PHE A 107 7.08 -5.20 -5.80
N GLY A 108 8.30 -5.63 -6.11
CA GLY A 108 9.51 -5.10 -5.50
C GLY A 108 10.73 -5.97 -5.76
N SER A 109 11.68 -5.96 -4.83
CA SER A 109 12.91 -6.74 -4.93
C SER A 109 12.95 -7.91 -3.93
N LEU A 110 13.29 -9.09 -4.43
CA LEU A 110 13.53 -10.33 -3.67
C LEU A 110 14.89 -10.89 -4.08
N ASN A 111 15.79 -11.07 -3.12
CA ASN A 111 17.16 -11.56 -3.35
C ASN A 111 17.87 -10.81 -4.48
N GLU A 112 17.85 -9.47 -4.45
CA GLU A 112 18.42 -8.60 -5.49
C GLU A 112 17.79 -8.81 -6.89
N LYS A 113 16.59 -9.38 -6.96
CA LYS A 113 15.86 -9.58 -8.21
C LYS A 113 14.52 -8.91 -8.19
N MET A 114 14.14 -8.30 -9.30
CA MET A 114 12.83 -7.73 -9.51
C MET A 114 11.80 -8.86 -9.54
N ALA A 115 10.80 -8.76 -8.67
CA ALA A 115 9.83 -9.82 -8.48
C ALA A 115 8.40 -9.28 -8.40
N PHE A 116 7.48 -10.08 -8.92
CA PHE A 116 6.06 -9.94 -8.64
C PHE A 116 5.62 -11.11 -7.77
N MET A 117 4.80 -10.80 -6.78
CA MET A 117 4.15 -11.79 -5.96
C MET A 117 2.66 -11.51 -5.94
N LYS A 118 1.86 -12.51 -6.26
CA LYS A 118 0.41 -12.42 -6.10
C LYS A 118 -0.01 -13.21 -4.88
N ILE A 119 -0.76 -12.57 -3.99
CA ILE A 119 -1.30 -13.17 -2.78
C ILE A 119 -2.83 -13.09 -2.77
N ASP A 120 -3.50 -14.05 -2.15
CA ASP A 120 -4.94 -13.99 -1.92
C ASP A 120 -5.30 -13.01 -0.77
N SER A 121 -6.60 -12.87 -0.48
CA SER A 121 -7.10 -11.97 0.56
C SER A 121 -6.71 -12.40 1.98
N LEU A 122 -6.29 -13.66 2.17
CA LEU A 122 -5.81 -14.23 3.43
C LEU A 122 -4.28 -14.14 3.55
N GLY A 123 -3.61 -13.62 2.52
CA GLY A 123 -2.16 -13.52 2.45
C GLY A 123 -1.46 -14.83 2.08
N ASN A 124 -2.13 -15.78 1.44
CA ASN A 124 -1.45 -16.96 0.88
C ASN A 124 -0.87 -16.62 -0.50
N ILE A 125 0.34 -17.11 -0.78
CA ILE A 125 0.97 -16.92 -2.08
C ILE A 125 0.22 -17.74 -3.13
N LEU A 126 -0.27 -17.06 -4.17
CA LEU A 126 -0.84 -17.69 -5.35
C LEU A 126 0.24 -17.98 -6.39
N TRP A 127 1.18 -17.05 -6.60
CA TRP A 127 2.37 -17.25 -7.42
C TRP A 127 3.42 -16.17 -7.17
N THR A 128 4.67 -16.48 -7.53
CA THR A 128 5.80 -15.55 -7.58
C THR A 128 6.48 -15.62 -8.95
N LYS A 129 6.86 -14.48 -9.51
CA LYS A 129 7.59 -14.39 -10.79
C LYS A 129 8.79 -13.46 -10.64
N ILE A 130 9.95 -13.93 -11.08
CA ILE A 130 11.22 -13.21 -11.05
C ILE A 130 11.54 -12.71 -12.45
N TYR A 131 11.98 -11.46 -12.57
CA TYR A 131 12.16 -10.75 -13.85
C TYR A 131 13.54 -10.12 -14.04
N SER A 132 14.42 -10.21 -13.06
CA SER A 132 15.85 -9.87 -13.24
C SER A 132 16.76 -10.92 -12.63
N ASP A 133 18.03 -10.88 -13.02
CA ASP A 133 19.09 -11.82 -12.68
C ASP A 133 20.20 -11.19 -11.81
N GLY A 134 19.83 -10.24 -10.94
CA GLY A 134 20.75 -9.56 -10.00
C GLY A 134 20.65 -8.04 -10.02
N THR A 135 19.47 -7.49 -10.35
CA THR A 135 19.22 -6.05 -10.30
C THR A 135 18.00 -5.75 -9.46
N CYS A 136 18.06 -4.68 -8.68
CA CYS A 136 16.92 -4.17 -7.93
C CYS A 136 16.06 -3.23 -8.77
N GLY A 137 14.76 -3.20 -8.46
CA GLY A 137 13.80 -2.30 -9.08
C GLY A 137 13.72 -0.99 -8.32
N TRP A 138 13.88 0.14 -9.00
CA TRP A 138 13.81 1.47 -8.41
C TRP A 138 12.43 2.11 -8.55
N SER A 139 11.79 1.90 -9.70
CA SER A 139 10.48 2.49 -9.97
C SER A 139 9.57 1.52 -10.70
N PHE A 140 8.29 1.72 -10.45
CA PHE A 140 7.20 0.91 -10.95
C PHE A 140 6.06 1.81 -11.42
N MET A 141 5.47 1.44 -12.55
CA MET A 141 4.21 2.04 -12.99
C MET A 141 3.35 0.99 -13.69
N GLN A 142 2.11 0.83 -13.23
CA GLN A 142 1.11 0.09 -13.99
C GLN A 142 0.60 0.94 -15.16
N THR A 143 0.56 0.36 -16.36
CA THR A 143 0.06 1.01 -17.56
C THR A 143 -1.46 0.85 -17.70
N LYS A 144 -2.10 1.71 -18.51
CA LYS A 144 -3.57 1.73 -18.68
C LYS A 144 -4.14 0.41 -19.23
N ASP A 145 -3.34 -0.31 -20.01
CA ASP A 145 -3.64 -1.62 -20.59
C ASP A 145 -3.36 -2.79 -19.63
N LYS A 146 -3.11 -2.51 -18.33
CA LYS A 146 -2.77 -3.49 -17.29
C LYS A 146 -1.40 -4.14 -17.45
N GLY A 147 -0.55 -3.62 -18.34
CA GLY A 147 0.89 -3.90 -18.34
C GLY A 147 1.63 -3.19 -17.21
N PHE A 148 2.96 -3.34 -17.19
CA PHE A 148 3.83 -2.77 -16.16
C PHE A 148 5.12 -2.23 -16.79
N ILE A 149 5.52 -1.05 -16.33
CA ILE A 149 6.84 -0.47 -16.60
C ILE A 149 7.67 -0.59 -15.32
N LEU A 150 8.91 -1.02 -15.53
CA LEU A 150 9.85 -1.36 -14.49
C LEU A 150 11.17 -0.67 -14.83
N SER A 151 11.74 0.06 -13.89
CA SER A 151 13.13 0.51 -13.99
C SER A 151 13.95 -0.06 -12.85
N GLY A 152 15.20 -0.37 -13.15
CA GLY A 152 16.18 -0.93 -12.23
C GLY A 152 17.58 -0.50 -12.63
N GLY A 153 18.56 -0.71 -11.76
CA GLY A 153 19.95 -0.35 -11.98
C GLY A 153 20.90 -1.29 -11.24
N TYR A 154 22.15 -1.32 -11.70
CA TYR A 154 23.30 -1.89 -10.99
C TYR A 154 23.88 -0.83 -10.06
#